data_AF-A0A2H6J8H0-F1
#
_entry.id   AF-A0A2H6J8H0-F1
#
_cell.length_a   1.000
_cell.length_b   1.000
_cell.length_c   1.000
_cell.angle_alpha   90.00
_cell.angle_beta   90.00
_cell.angle_gamma   90.00
#
_symmetry.space_group_name_H-M   'P 1'
#
loop_
_entity.id
_entity.type
_entity.pdbx_description
1 polymer ?
#
loop_
_entity_poly.entity_id
_entity_poly.type
_entity_poly.pdbx_seq_one_letter_code
_entity_poly.pdbx_strand_id
1 'polypeptide(L)'
;MIRYPTDPSLLDEAREFSEKLIDELYPKTDWKKKPRTYREKARKAFRAIVKQRHPSGKVRRRGIKRQLQCLRRNLGHIERLLEYWPEGTAIPLPRWLLYRYWVIQ
;
A
#
# COMPACT_ATOMS: atom_id res chain seq x y z
N MET A 1 -20.66 -3.92 -8.50
CA MET A 1 -20.62 -3.74 -7.03
C MET A 1 -19.91 -2.42 -6.76
N ILE A 2 -20.64 -1.38 -6.38
CA ILE A 2 -20.06 -0.06 -6.09
C ILE A 2 -19.31 -0.20 -4.76
N ARG A 3 -17.98 -0.09 -4.78
CA ARG A 3 -17.14 -0.14 -3.58
C ARG A 3 -17.12 1.24 -2.94
N TYR A 4 -17.47 1.30 -1.65
CA TYR A 4 -17.43 2.55 -0.90
C TYR A 4 -16.01 2.80 -0.38
N PRO A 5 -15.58 4.08 -0.25
CA PRO A 5 -14.23 4.43 0.22
C PRO A 5 -13.90 3.98 1.65
N THR A 6 -14.92 3.56 2.41
CA THR A 6 -14.80 2.97 3.75
C THR A 6 -14.71 1.44 3.74
N ASP A 7 -14.71 0.80 2.57
CA ASP A 7 -14.60 -0.64 2.46
C ASP A 7 -13.19 -1.12 2.86
N PRO A 8 -13.08 -2.02 3.85
CA PRO A 8 -11.80 -2.60 4.25
C PRO A 8 -11.07 -3.30 3.10
N SER A 9 -11.82 -3.80 2.11
CA SER A 9 -11.28 -4.44 0.91
C SER A 9 -10.53 -3.46 0.00
N LEU A 10 -11.04 -2.24 -0.18
CA LEU A 10 -10.36 -1.21 -0.97
C LEU A 10 -9.01 -0.83 -0.34
N LEU A 11 -8.98 -0.71 0.99
CA LEU A 11 -7.74 -0.42 1.72
C LEU A 11 -6.72 -1.56 1.64
N ASP A 12 -7.18 -2.81 1.68
CA ASP A 12 -6.28 -3.96 1.53
C ASP A 12 -5.73 -4.05 0.10
N GLU A 13 -6.55 -3.77 -0.92
CA GLU A 13 -6.09 -3.66 -2.32
C GLU A 13 -5.03 -2.56 -2.50
N ALA A 14 -5.28 -1.36 -1.93
CA ALA A 14 -4.32 -0.26 -1.98
C ALA A 14 -3.01 -0.62 -1.25
N ARG A 15 -3.09 -1.30 -0.10
CA ARG A 15 -1.91 -1.82 0.60
C ARG A 15 -1.14 -2.79 -0.28
N GLU A 16 -1.77 -3.83 -0.81
CA GLU A 16 -1.11 -4.83 -1.66
C GLU A 16 -0.46 -4.19 -2.88
N PHE A 17 -1.13 -3.20 -3.47
CA PHE A 17 -0.60 -2.44 -4.59
C PHE A 17 0.65 -1.65 -4.22
N SER A 18 0.61 -0.88 -3.12
CA SER A 18 1.78 -0.12 -2.64
C SER A 18 2.96 -1.03 -2.30
N GLU A 19 2.70 -2.23 -1.80
CA GLU A 19 3.73 -3.23 -1.53
C GLU A 19 4.37 -3.78 -2.81
N LYS A 20 3.58 -4.01 -3.86
CA LYS A 20 4.10 -4.43 -5.17
C LYS A 20 4.95 -3.34 -5.81
N LEU A 21 4.52 -2.08 -5.71
CA LEU A 21 5.31 -0.93 -6.17
C LEU A 21 6.69 -0.90 -5.52
N ILE A 22 6.78 -1.08 -4.21
CA ILE A 22 8.06 -1.16 -3.50
C ILE A 22 8.90 -2.33 -4.01
N ASP A 23 8.29 -3.49 -4.28
CA ASP A 23 8.99 -4.67 -4.80
C ASP A 23 9.51 -4.48 -6.23
N GLU A 24 8.83 -3.70 -7.05
CA GLU A 24 9.26 -3.39 -8.43
C GLU A 24 10.31 -2.26 -8.48
N LEU A 25 10.19 -1.26 -7.61
CA LEU A 25 11.10 -0.11 -7.57
C LEU A 25 12.43 -0.43 -6.89
N TYR A 26 12.39 -1.14 -5.76
CA TYR A 26 13.59 -1.39 -4.96
C TYR A 26 14.75 -2.06 -5.71
N PRO A 27 14.54 -3.09 -6.54
CA PRO A 27 15.63 -3.72 -7.30
C PRO A 27 16.28 -2.81 -8.34
N LYS A 28 15.65 -1.68 -8.68
CA LYS A 28 16.12 -0.71 -9.68
C LYS A 28 16.88 0.45 -9.05
N THR A 29 17.06 0.44 -7.73
CA THR A 29 17.84 1.42 -6.99
C THR A 29 19.08 0.76 -6.39
N ASP A 30 20.14 1.54 -6.16
CA ASP A 30 21.38 1.06 -5.53
C ASP A 30 21.27 0.94 -3.99
N TRP A 31 20.05 0.83 -3.47
CA TRP A 31 19.82 0.78 -2.03
C TRP A 31 20.28 -0.54 -1.42
N LYS A 32 21.15 -0.46 -0.42
CA LYS A 32 21.68 -1.65 0.29
C LYS A 32 20.62 -2.42 1.09
N LYS A 33 19.52 -1.77 1.46
CA LYS A 33 18.49 -2.35 2.33
C LYS A 33 17.10 -2.00 1.89
N LYS A 34 16.27 -3.03 1.73
CA LYS A 34 14.85 -2.90 1.41
C LYS A 34 14.08 -2.22 2.54
N PRO A 35 13.18 -1.26 2.21
CA PRO A 35 12.27 -0.69 3.20
C PRO A 35 11.43 -1.75 3.90
N ARG A 36 11.20 -1.56 5.21
CA ARG A 36 10.42 -2.51 6.01
C ARG A 36 8.94 -2.42 5.66
N THR A 37 8.40 -3.49 5.10
CA THR A 37 6.96 -3.65 4.85
C THR A 37 6.30 -4.50 5.93
N TYR A 38 5.07 -4.15 6.34
CA TYR A 38 4.32 -4.86 7.39
C TYR A 38 3.29 -5.85 6.82
N ARG A 39 3.60 -6.49 5.67
CA ARG A 39 2.68 -7.30 4.86
C ARG A 39 1.88 -8.31 5.67
N GLU A 40 2.60 -9.17 6.40
CA GLU A 40 1.99 -10.25 7.18
C GLU A 40 1.08 -9.72 8.30
N LYS A 41 1.54 -8.70 9.03
CA LYS A 41 0.77 -8.11 10.13
C LYS A 41 -0.50 -7.43 9.63
N ALA A 42 -0.40 -6.69 8.52
CA ALA A 42 -1.53 -6.01 7.91
C ALA A 42 -2.52 -7.03 7.33
N ARG A 43 -2.05 -8.03 6.59
CA ARG A 43 -2.88 -9.10 6.02
C ARG A 43 -3.60 -9.91 7.10
N LYS A 44 -2.91 -10.26 8.19
CA LYS A 44 -3.53 -10.93 9.35
C LYS A 44 -4.63 -10.08 9.97
N ALA A 45 -4.39 -8.78 10.13
CA ALA A 45 -5.39 -7.86 10.69
C ALA A 45 -6.63 -7.73 9.78
N PHE A 46 -6.44 -7.66 8.46
CA PHE A 46 -7.55 -7.65 7.50
C PHE A 46 -8.37 -8.95 7.54
N ARG A 47 -7.69 -10.09 7.45
CA ARG A 47 -8.33 -11.42 7.50
C ARG A 47 -9.14 -11.60 8.78
N ALA A 48 -8.62 -11.14 9.92
CA ALA A 48 -9.32 -11.22 11.19
C ALA A 48 -10.65 -10.44 11.21
N ILE A 49 -10.78 -9.38 10.40
CA ILE A 49 -11.98 -8.55 10.32
C ILE A 49 -12.96 -9.14 9.31
N VAL A 50 -12.49 -9.52 8.12
CA VAL A 50 -13.33 -10.08 7.06
C VAL A 50 -13.96 -11.41 7.47
N LYS A 51 -13.27 -12.19 8.30
CA LYS A 51 -13.82 -13.45 8.84
C LYS A 51 -14.92 -13.26 9.89
N GLN A 52 -15.09 -12.05 10.44
CA GLN A 52 -16.16 -11.79 11.42
C GLN A 52 -17.44 -11.44 10.69
N ARG A 53 -18.54 -12.15 11.01
CA ARG A 53 -19.86 -11.84 10.45
C ARG A 53 -20.33 -10.44 10.82
N HIS A 54 -20.10 -10.03 12.08
CA HIS A 54 -20.56 -8.75 12.66
C HIS A 54 -19.45 -8.10 13.50
N PRO A 55 -18.41 -7.53 12.87
CA PRO A 55 -17.34 -6.87 13.62
C PRO A 55 -17.86 -5.60 14.29
N SER A 56 -17.58 -5.44 15.58
CA SER A 56 -17.96 -4.22 16.29
C SER A 56 -17.30 -2.98 15.67
N GLY A 57 -17.93 -1.81 15.82
CA GLY A 57 -17.37 -0.56 15.29
C GLY A 57 -15.98 -0.23 15.83
N LYS A 58 -15.63 -0.68 17.04
CA LYS A 58 -14.26 -0.55 17.60
C LYS A 58 -13.26 -1.47 16.88
N VAL A 59 -13.65 -2.70 16.52
CA VAL A 59 -12.79 -3.64 15.77
C VAL A 59 -12.56 -3.11 14.35
N ARG A 60 -13.63 -2.70 13.66
CA ARG A 60 -13.53 -2.15 12.30
C ARG A 60 -12.61 -0.94 12.23
N ARG A 61 -12.79 0.05 13.13
CA ARG A 61 -11.93 1.24 13.21
C ARG A 61 -10.46 0.91 13.47
N ARG A 62 -10.17 -0.04 14.38
CA ARG A 62 -8.79 -0.48 14.65
C ARG A 62 -8.16 -1.14 13.42
N GLY A 63 -8.92 -1.93 12.68
CA GLY A 63 -8.52 -2.51 11.41
C GLY A 63 -8.14 -1.50 10.35
N ILE A 64 -9.09 -0.62 10.06
CA ILE A 64 -8.94 0.48 9.09
C ILE A 64 -7.72 1.33 9.46
N LYS A 65 -7.58 1.72 10.73
CA LYS A 65 -6.41 2.48 11.21
C LYS A 65 -5.10 1.75 10.92
N ARG A 66 -5.03 0.44 11.16
CA ARG A 66 -3.82 -0.35 10.86
C ARG A 66 -3.52 -0.41 9.37
N GLN A 67 -4.53 -0.60 8.53
CA GLN A 67 -4.37 -0.61 7.06
C GLN A 67 -3.86 0.75 6.55
N LEU A 68 -4.52 1.84 6.94
CA LEU A 68 -4.11 3.21 6.59
C LEU A 68 -2.69 3.53 7.07
N GLN A 69 -2.33 3.10 8.28
CA GLN A 69 -0.98 3.28 8.81
C GLN A 69 0.09 2.49 8.05
N CYS A 70 -0.25 1.33 7.48
CA CYS A 70 0.66 0.58 6.62
C CYS A 70 0.78 1.28 5.26
N LEU A 71 -0.35 1.66 4.66
CA LEU A 71 -0.39 2.38 3.40
C LEU A 71 0.43 3.67 3.46
N ARG A 72 0.21 4.51 4.48
CA ARG A 72 0.98 5.75 4.68
C ARG A 72 2.50 5.52 4.75
N ARG A 73 2.94 4.44 5.42
CA ARG A 73 4.37 4.10 5.47
C ARG A 73 4.90 3.65 4.12
N ASN A 74 4.12 2.83 3.41
CA ASN A 74 4.49 2.35 2.08
C ASN A 74 4.58 3.52 1.09
N LEU A 75 3.63 4.46 1.11
CA LEU A 75 3.68 5.67 0.29
C LEU A 75 4.95 6.49 0.56
N GLY A 76 5.29 6.74 1.83
CA GLY A 76 6.55 7.42 2.16
C GLY A 76 7.82 6.65 1.76
N HIS A 77 7.75 5.32 1.64
CA HIS A 77 8.84 4.52 1.07
C HIS A 77 8.91 4.65 -0.46
N ILE A 78 7.75 4.69 -1.13
CA ILE A 78 7.67 4.90 -2.57
C ILE A 78 8.20 6.28 -2.93
N GLU A 79 7.79 7.34 -2.23
CA GLU A 79 8.29 8.70 -2.44
C GLU A 79 9.82 8.76 -2.38
N ARG A 80 10.43 8.20 -1.34
CA ARG A 80 11.90 8.11 -1.20
C ARG A 80 12.57 7.25 -2.28
N LEU A 81 11.90 6.22 -2.77
CA LEU A 81 12.41 5.43 -3.89
C LEU A 81 12.33 6.23 -5.19
N LEU A 82 11.27 7.00 -5.40
CA LEU A 82 11.09 7.84 -6.57
C LEU A 82 12.09 9.01 -6.61
N GLU A 83 12.49 9.55 -5.45
CA GLU A 83 13.58 10.55 -5.34
C GLU A 83 14.92 10.07 -5.94
N TYR A 84 15.12 8.76 -6.11
CA TYR A 84 16.31 8.22 -6.77
C TYR A 84 16.43 8.64 -8.24
N TRP A 85 15.30 8.88 -8.92
CA TRP A 85 15.28 9.31 -10.31
C TRP A 85 15.07 10.83 -10.37
N PRO A 86 16.03 11.61 -10.90
CA PRO A 86 15.90 13.06 -10.99
C PRO A 86 14.72 13.47 -11.89
N GLU A 87 14.13 14.63 -11.60
CA GLU A 87 13.01 15.19 -12.36
C GLU A 87 13.35 15.22 -13.87
N GLY A 88 12.48 14.60 -14.69
CA GLY A 88 12.67 14.48 -16.13
C GLY A 88 13.23 13.15 -16.62
N THR A 89 13.70 12.26 -15.74
CA THR A 89 14.04 10.87 -16.13
C THR A 89 12.81 9.97 -16.20
N ALA A 90 12.79 9.05 -17.18
CA ALA A 90 11.72 8.08 -17.30
C ALA A 90 11.75 7.12 -16.12
N ILE A 91 10.75 7.23 -15.23
CA ILE A 91 10.55 6.27 -14.15
C ILE A 91 10.43 4.88 -14.78
N PRO A 92 11.22 3.89 -14.34
CA PRO A 92 11.22 2.56 -14.95
C PRO A 92 10.00 1.75 -14.46
N LEU A 93 8.80 2.30 -14.55
CA LEU A 93 7.54 1.66 -14.22
C LEU A 93 6.63 1.64 -15.45
N PRO A 94 5.86 0.57 -15.66
CA PRO A 94 4.90 0.53 -16.75
C PRO A 94 3.79 1.57 -16.54
N ARG A 95 3.28 2.16 -17.64
CA ARG A 95 2.36 3.31 -17.61
C ARG A 95 1.07 3.06 -16.80
N TRP A 96 0.54 1.85 -16.86
CA TRP A 96 -0.66 1.46 -16.10
C TRP A 96 -0.43 1.46 -14.58
N LEU A 97 0.79 1.18 -14.15
CA LEU A 97 1.19 1.14 -12.75
C LEU A 97 1.39 2.56 -12.19
N LEU A 98 1.98 3.45 -12.99
CA LEU A 98 2.07 4.88 -12.69
C LEU A 98 0.68 5.50 -12.53
N TYR A 99 -0.24 5.24 -13.47
CA TYR A 99 -1.61 5.75 -13.39
C TYR A 99 -2.30 5.32 -12.10
N ARG A 100 -2.16 4.05 -11.70
CA ARG A 100 -2.78 3.53 -10.49
C ARG A 100 -2.14 4.05 -9.20
N TYR A 101 -0.86 4.42 -9.22
CA TYR A 101 -0.22 5.12 -8.10
C TYR A 101 -0.84 6.50 -7.88
N TRP A 102 -1.02 7.28 -8.94
CA TRP A 102 -1.64 8.62 -8.87
C TRP A 102 -3.10 8.61 -8.38
N VAL A 103 -3.80 7.48 -8.55
CA VAL A 103 -5.17 7.31 -8.04
C VAL A 103 -5.20 7.00 -6.53
N ILE A 104 -4.09 6.52 -5.96
CA ILE A 104 -4.00 6.08 -4.55
C ILE A 104 -3.37 7.15 -3.64
N GLN A 105 -2.62 8.12 -4.19
CA GLN A 105 -2.21 9.33 -3.45
C GLN A 105 -3.42 10.22 -3.13
#